data_AF-A0A536CUU7-F1
#
_entry.id   AF-A0A536CUU7-F1
#
_cell.length_a   1.000
_cell.length_b   1.000
_cell.length_c   1.000
_cell.angle_alpha   90.00
_cell.angle_beta   90.00
_cell.angle_gamma   90.00
#
_symmetry.space_group_name_H-M   'P 1'
#
loop_
_entity.id
_entity.type
_entity.pdbx_description
1 polymer ?
#
loop_
_entity_poly.entity_id
_entity_poly.type
_entity_poly.pdbx_seq_one_letter_code
_entity_poly.pdbx_strand_id
1 'polypeptide(L)'
;MAAARTGNKLAGIVEALRATDYELDQPELKRIPAPYPQDHPRGQLLRHKRLIYWRRWPVGRWIASREALERVRTTWRDGMDLKRWFDQNVGESAYSKRISE
;
A
#
# COMPACT_ATOMS: atom_id res chain seq x y z
N MET A 1 4.18 14.71 17.05
CA MET A 1 4.09 15.53 15.82
C MET A 1 4.68 14.85 14.58
N ALA A 2 5.89 14.28 14.61
CA ALA A 2 6.49 13.62 13.43
C ALA A 2 5.62 12.48 12.84
N ALA A 3 5.02 11.64 13.69
CA ALA A 3 4.12 10.55 13.27
C ALA A 3 2.78 11.01 12.64
N ALA A 4 2.34 12.24 12.94
CA ALA A 4 1.17 12.82 12.30
C ALA A 4 1.50 13.20 10.86
N ARG A 5 2.62 13.90 10.65
CA ARG A 5 3.09 14.29 9.31
C ARG A 5 3.33 13.09 8.40
N THR A 6 4.10 12.11 8.86
CA THR A 6 4.46 10.95 8.02
C THR A 6 3.25 10.09 7.70
N GLY A 7 2.34 9.87 8.64
CA GLY A 7 1.15 9.09 8.31
C GLY A 7 0.03 9.88 7.61
N ASN A 8 0.00 11.21 7.65
CA ASN A 8 -0.83 12.01 6.73
C ASN A 8 -0.31 11.85 5.29
N LYS A 9 1.01 11.83 5.10
CA LYS A 9 1.62 11.53 3.80
C LYS A 9 1.23 10.13 3.31
N LEU A 10 1.26 9.12 4.18
CA LEU A 10 0.80 7.77 3.82
C LEU A 10 -0.67 7.77 3.37
N ALA A 11 -1.55 8.46 4.11
CA ALA A 11 -2.95 8.58 3.74
C ALA A 11 -3.13 9.19 2.35
N GLY A 12 -2.41 10.27 2.04
CA GLY A 12 -2.42 10.88 0.70
C GLY A 12 -1.95 9.92 -0.40
N ILE A 13 -0.90 9.13 -0.16
CA ILE A 13 -0.41 8.13 -1.12
C ILE A 13 -1.46 7.04 -1.38
N VAL A 14 -2.10 6.53 -0.32
CA VAL A 14 -3.14 5.50 -0.45
C VAL A 14 -4.34 6.02 -1.21
N GLU A 15 -4.79 7.24 -0.93
CA GLU A 15 -5.90 7.86 -1.66
C GLU A 15 -5.54 8.13 -3.12
N ALA A 16 -4.30 8.53 -3.42
CA ALA A 16 -3.84 8.67 -4.79
C ALA A 16 -3.89 7.33 -5.55
N LEU A 17 -3.42 6.23 -4.95
CA LEU A 17 -3.50 4.90 -5.60
C LEU A 17 -4.95 4.48 -5.86
N ARG A 18 -5.87 4.72 -4.91
CA ARG A 18 -7.30 4.45 -5.09
C ARG A 18 -7.90 5.28 -6.23
N ALA A 19 -7.54 6.55 -6.32
CA ALA A 19 -8.02 7.45 -7.38
C ALA A 19 -7.55 7.00 -8.77
N THR A 20 -6.43 6.28 -8.85
CA THR A 20 -5.91 5.69 -10.10
C THR A 20 -6.40 4.26 -10.33
N ASP A 21 -7.53 3.82 -9.76
CA ASP A 21 -8.10 2.48 -10.00
C ASP A 21 -7.17 1.32 -9.59
N TYR A 22 -6.44 1.51 -8.50
CA TYR A 22 -5.80 0.40 -7.79
C TYR A 22 -6.68 -0.08 -6.63
N GLU A 23 -6.77 -1.39 -6.50
CA GLU A 23 -7.34 -2.02 -5.32
C GLU A 23 -6.29 -2.06 -4.21
N LEU A 24 -6.73 -1.96 -2.96
CA LEU A 24 -5.91 -2.23 -1.79
C LEU A 24 -6.45 -3.44 -1.02
N ASP A 25 -5.58 -4.05 -0.23
CA ASP A 25 -5.98 -5.05 0.75
C ASP A 25 -7.02 -4.50 1.72
N GLN A 26 -7.76 -5.42 2.33
CA GLN A 26 -8.72 -5.09 3.37
C GLN A 26 -8.02 -5.03 4.72
N PRO A 27 -8.47 -4.18 5.65
CA PRO A 27 -7.87 -4.12 6.99
C PRO A 27 -8.03 -5.46 7.70
N GLU A 28 -6.96 -5.98 8.29
CA GLU A 28 -6.99 -7.26 9.01
C GLU A 28 -7.55 -7.12 10.44
N LEU A 29 -7.43 -5.94 11.04
CA LEU A 29 -7.98 -5.67 12.36
C LEU A 29 -9.43 -5.20 12.26
N LYS A 30 -10.31 -5.81 13.05
CA LYS A 30 -11.72 -5.40 13.13
C LYS A 30 -11.89 -4.00 13.76
N ARG A 31 -11.09 -3.68 14.77
CA ARG A 31 -11.16 -2.43 15.55
C ARG A 31 -9.84 -1.67 15.46
N ILE A 32 -9.89 -0.35 15.64
CA ILE A 32 -8.68 0.47 15.74
C ILE A 32 -7.88 -0.02 16.96
N PRO A 33 -6.58 -0.31 16.80
CA PRO A 33 -5.75 -0.81 17.88
C PRO A 33 -5.49 0.28 18.94
N ALA A 34 -5.35 -0.13 20.20
CA ALA A 34 -4.89 0.74 21.27
C ALA A 34 -3.46 1.26 20.99
N PRO A 35 -3.09 2.47 21.46
CA PRO A 35 -3.86 3.37 22.32
C PRO A 35 -4.72 4.41 21.55
N TYR A 36 -4.98 4.21 20.25
CA TYR A 36 -5.68 5.22 19.44
C TYR A 36 -7.20 5.20 19.69
N PRO A 37 -7.87 6.38 19.64
CA PRO A 37 -9.33 6.46 19.80
C PRO A 37 -10.07 5.88 18.58
N GLN A 38 -11.33 5.46 18.77
CA GLN A 38 -12.12 4.80 17.72
C GLN A 38 -12.53 5.73 16.56
N ASP A 39 -12.50 7.04 16.77
CA ASP A 39 -12.78 8.08 15.78
C ASP A 39 -11.51 8.68 15.17
N HIS A 40 -10.35 8.03 15.35
CA HIS A 40 -9.10 8.55 14.83
C HIS A 40 -9.17 8.75 13.31
N PRO A 41 -8.70 9.91 12.78
CA PRO A 41 -8.88 10.27 11.36
C PRO A 41 -8.22 9.29 10.38
N ARG A 42 -7.21 8.54 10.83
CA ARG A 42 -6.54 7.47 10.05
C ARG A 42 -6.95 6.06 10.50
N GLY A 43 -8.10 5.93 11.15
CA GLY A 43 -8.57 4.68 11.76
C GLY A 43 -8.69 3.52 10.78
N GLN A 44 -8.98 3.78 9.50
CA GLN A 44 -8.93 2.74 8.48
C GLN A 44 -7.52 2.19 8.31
N LEU A 45 -6.52 3.06 8.07
CA LEU A 45 -5.11 2.67 7.92
C LEU A 45 -4.53 2.01 9.17
N LEU A 46 -4.89 2.46 10.38
CA LEU A 46 -4.43 1.84 11.63
C LEU A 46 -4.90 0.38 11.79
N ARG A 47 -5.93 -0.04 11.05
CA ARG A 47 -6.42 -1.42 11.08
C ARG A 47 -5.67 -2.35 10.13
N HIS A 48 -4.78 -1.81 9.31
CA HIS A 48 -3.91 -2.58 8.44
C HIS A 48 -2.62 -2.99 9.17
N LYS A 49 -2.28 -4.27 9.10
CA LYS A 49 -0.97 -4.78 9.54
C LYS A 49 0.08 -4.70 8.43
N ARG A 50 -0.38 -4.62 7.19
CA ARG A 50 0.40 -4.42 5.96
C ARG A 50 -0.48 -3.64 4.99
N LEU A 51 0.14 -3.03 3.97
CA LEU A 51 -0.61 -2.47 2.85
C LEU A 51 -0.10 -3.13 1.59
N ILE A 52 -1.04 -3.65 0.81
CA ILE A 52 -0.79 -4.24 -0.50
C ILE A 52 -1.74 -3.54 -1.47
N TYR A 53 -1.22 -3.12 -2.62
CA TYR A 53 -2.05 -2.64 -3.73
C TYR A 53 -1.86 -3.56 -4.93
N TRP A 54 -2.89 -3.67 -5.76
CA TRP A 54 -2.83 -4.38 -7.03
C TRP A 54 -3.84 -3.81 -8.01
N ARG A 55 -3.67 -4.17 -9.28
CA ARG A 55 -4.70 -3.97 -10.31
C ARG A 55 -5.02 -5.32 -10.93
N ARG A 56 -6.30 -5.57 -11.18
CA ARG A 56 -6.73 -6.71 -12.01
C ARG A 56 -7.10 -6.20 -13.39
N TRP A 57 -6.73 -6.96 -14.40
CA TRP A 57 -7.14 -6.69 -15.77
C TRP A 57 -7.96 -7.86 -16.30
N PRO A 58 -8.96 -7.60 -17.16
CA PRO A 58 -9.58 -8.67 -17.92
C PRO A 58 -8.57 -9.29 -18.89
N VAL A 59 -8.74 -10.58 -19.14
CA VAL A 59 -7.94 -11.32 -20.12
C VAL A 59 -8.14 -10.70 -21.51
N GLY A 60 -7.05 -10.52 -22.26
CA GLY A 60 -7.11 -9.97 -23.61
C GLY A 60 -5.84 -10.22 -24.41
N ARG A 61 -5.88 -9.90 -25.72
CA ARG A 61 -4.78 -10.14 -26.66
C ARG A 61 -3.46 -9.46 -26.27
N TRP A 62 -3.55 -8.39 -25.47
CA TRP A 62 -2.40 -7.64 -24.95
C TRP A 62 -1.44 -8.51 -24.12
N ILE A 63 -1.89 -9.62 -23.52
CA ILE A 63 -1.09 -10.49 -22.64
C ILE A 63 0.14 -11.06 -23.36
N ALA A 64 0.00 -11.46 -24.63
CA ALA A 64 1.09 -12.02 -25.43
C ALA A 64 1.86 -10.94 -26.21
N SER A 65 1.82 -9.69 -25.76
CA SER A 65 2.43 -8.55 -26.44
C SER A 65 3.29 -7.72 -25.49
N ARG A 66 4.06 -6.78 -26.04
CA ARG A 66 4.84 -5.81 -25.26
C ARG A 66 3.97 -4.94 -24.34
N GLU A 67 2.69 -4.79 -24.64
CA GLU A 67 1.75 -4.05 -23.79
C GLU A 67 1.66 -4.63 -22.37
N ALA A 68 1.75 -5.95 -22.22
CA ALA A 68 1.75 -6.59 -20.89
C ALA A 68 2.91 -6.08 -20.01
N LEU A 69 4.10 -5.97 -20.59
CA LEU A 69 5.28 -5.44 -19.89
C LEU A 69 5.06 -3.99 -19.47
N GLU A 70 4.48 -3.16 -20.34
CA GLU A 70 4.23 -1.75 -20.01
C GLU A 70 3.16 -1.57 -18.94
N ARG A 71 2.11 -2.41 -18.93
CA ARG A 71 1.09 -2.42 -17.86
C ARG A 71 1.69 -2.78 -16.50
N VAL A 72 2.53 -3.81 -16.45
CA VAL A 72 3.23 -4.21 -15.21
C VAL A 72 4.20 -3.13 -14.77
N ARG A 73 5.03 -2.60 -15.68
CA ARG A 73 5.98 -1.52 -15.36
C ARG A 73 5.30 -0.28 -14.81
N THR A 74 4.20 0.13 -15.44
CA THR A 74 3.38 1.27 -14.98
C THR A 74 2.84 1.02 -13.58
N THR A 75 2.28 -0.17 -13.34
CA THR A 75 1.78 -0.55 -12.00
C THR A 75 2.84 -0.44 -10.92
N TRP A 76 4.05 -0.94 -11.19
CA TRP A 76 5.17 -0.85 -10.25
C TRP A 76 5.65 0.59 -10.04
N ARG A 77 5.65 1.43 -11.10
CA ARG A 77 6.04 2.84 -11.03
C ARG A 77 5.04 3.66 -10.22
N ASP A 78 3.75 3.40 -10.38
CA ASP A 78 2.68 4.11 -9.66
C ASP A 78 2.78 3.89 -8.14
N GLY A 79 3.20 2.70 -7.69
CA GLY A 79 3.42 2.41 -6.28
C GLY A 79 4.77 2.88 -5.71
N MET A 80 5.60 3.60 -6.46
CA MET A 80 6.92 4.01 -5.99
C MET A 80 6.89 4.94 -4.78
N ASP A 81 5.87 5.79 -4.66
CA ASP A 81 5.73 6.64 -3.48
C ASP A 81 5.40 5.83 -2.23
N LEU A 82 4.56 4.80 -2.35
CA LEU A 82 4.25 3.89 -1.25
C LEU A 82 5.51 3.11 -0.84
N LYS A 83 6.27 2.58 -1.80
CA LYS A 83 7.53 1.90 -1.52
C LYS A 83 8.52 2.83 -0.80
N ARG A 84 8.75 4.03 -1.33
CA ARG A 84 9.65 5.02 -0.69
C ARG A 84 9.21 5.37 0.72
N TRP A 85 7.90 5.48 0.94
CA TRP A 85 7.37 5.71 2.27
C TRP A 85 7.70 4.55 3.21
N PHE A 86 7.51 3.31 2.77
CA PHE A 86 7.89 2.13 3.56
C PHE A 86 9.38 2.12 3.89
N ASP A 87 10.26 2.30 2.89
CA ASP A 87 11.71 2.29 3.10
C ASP A 87 12.17 3.33 4.13
N GLN A 88 11.45 4.46 4.26
CA GLN A 88 11.80 5.56 5.18
C GLN A 88 11.19 5.42 6.57
N ASN A 89 10.08 4.71 6.73
CA ASN A 89 9.26 4.75 7.94
C ASN A 89 9.04 3.37 8.58
N VAL A 90 9.29 2.31 7.83
CA VAL A 90 9.15 0.92 8.29
C VAL A 90 10.52 0.29 8.14
N GLY A 91 11.16 -0.03 9.27
CA GLY A 91 12.42 -0.76 9.28
C GLY A 91 12.26 -2.17 8.70
N GLU A 92 13.30 -3.00 8.82
CA GLU A 92 13.22 -4.40 8.36
C GLU A 92 11.97 -5.09 8.92
N SER A 93 11.14 -5.61 8.01
CA SER A 93 9.99 -6.39 8.44
C SER A 93 10.47 -7.71 9.04
N ALA A 94 9.73 -8.24 10.02
CA ALA A 94 9.98 -9.60 10.52
C ALA A 94 9.88 -10.67 9.42
N TYR A 95 9.21 -10.35 8.31
CA TYR A 95 9.13 -11.20 7.12
C TYR A 95 10.44 -11.21 6.32
N SER A 96 11.17 -10.08 6.29
CA SER A 96 12.47 -9.96 5.63
C SER A 96 13.50 -10.91 6.25
N LYS A 97 13.46 -11.10 7.58
CA LYS A 97 14.36 -12.02 8.29
C LYS A 97 14.16 -13.48 7.94
N ARG A 98 12.94 -13.88 7.53
CA ARG A 98 12.56 -15.27 7.22
C ARG A 98 12.90 -15.74 5.80
N ILE A 99 13.27 -14.84 4.89
CA ILE A 99 13.65 -15.20 3.50
C ILE A 99 15.19 -15.23 3.34
N SER A 100 15.92 -14.70 4.33
CA SER A 100 17.38 -14.70 4.37
C SER A 100 17.99 -15.87 5.17
N GLU A 101 17.15 -16.79 5.66
CA GLU A 101 17.50 -18.08 6.28
C GLU A 101 17.13 -19.23 5.32
#